data_AF-A0A7C5DDI6-F1
#
_entry.id   AF-A0A7C5DDI6-F1
#
_cell.length_a   1.000
_cell.length_b   1.000
_cell.length_c   1.000
_cell.angle_alpha   90.00
_cell.angle_beta   90.00
_cell.angle_gamma   90.00
#
_symmetry.space_group_name_H-M   'P 1'
#
loop_
_entity.id
_entity.type
_entity.pdbx_description
1 polymer ?
#
loop_
_entity_poly.entity_id
_entity_poly.type
_entity_poly.pdbx_seq_one_letter_code
_entity_poly.pdbx_strand_id
1 'polypeptide(L)'
;MSRSFKNAKVETEPDRLKFRHEFARKAIHLSSLLIPLIYWHIGKKQALLILAPVTAGFLLVDVLKNVVPPISDWYHATFDTMLLDFELNKERLHLNGATWITLAAVILIALFPKTIAVAAFAMVS
;
A
#
# COMPACT_ATOMS: atom_id res chain seq x y z
N MET A 1 -3.34 38.90 -41.27
CA MET A 1 -2.78 39.62 -40.10
C MET A 1 -3.65 39.33 -38.90
N SER A 2 -3.04 38.92 -37.76
CA SER A 2 -3.68 38.71 -36.44
C SER A 2 -4.59 37.47 -36.33
N ARG A 3 -4.54 36.58 -35.33
CA ARG A 3 -3.75 36.47 -34.09
C ARG A 3 -3.93 35.03 -33.57
N SER A 4 -2.83 34.45 -33.09
CA SER A 4 -2.79 33.35 -32.12
C SER A 4 -3.74 33.62 -30.95
N PHE A 5 -4.47 32.60 -30.48
CA PHE A 5 -4.64 32.35 -29.04
C PHE A 5 -5.07 30.90 -28.78
N LYS A 6 -4.11 30.13 -28.27
CA LYS A 6 -4.26 29.08 -27.25
C LYS A 6 -5.48 28.15 -27.37
N ASN A 7 -5.26 27.00 -28.02
CA ASN A 7 -5.83 25.75 -27.53
C ASN A 7 -5.17 25.41 -26.18
N ALA A 8 -5.59 26.09 -25.12
CA ALA A 8 -5.41 25.59 -23.77
C ALA A 8 -6.32 24.36 -23.68
N LYS A 9 -5.74 23.19 -23.94
CA LYS A 9 -6.36 21.90 -23.74
C LYS A 9 -6.84 21.88 -22.30
N VAL A 10 -8.15 22.04 -22.10
CA VAL A 10 -8.79 21.86 -20.80
C VAL A 10 -8.53 20.40 -20.44
N GLU A 11 -7.52 20.15 -19.63
CA GLU A 11 -7.32 18.85 -18.99
C GLU A 11 -8.60 18.58 -18.21
N THR A 12 -9.40 17.66 -18.73
CA THR A 12 -10.64 17.23 -18.10
C THR A 12 -10.29 16.72 -16.71
N GLU A 13 -10.80 17.38 -15.66
CA GLU A 13 -10.78 16.99 -14.24
C GLU A 13 -10.66 15.47 -13.93
N PRO A 14 -11.34 14.52 -14.63
CA PRO A 14 -11.14 13.09 -14.45
C PRO A 14 -9.70 12.57 -14.61
N ASP A 15 -8.88 13.17 -15.49
CA ASP A 15 -7.49 12.73 -15.71
C ASP A 15 -6.58 13.10 -14.52
N ARG A 16 -6.85 14.24 -13.87
CA ARG A 16 -6.07 14.68 -12.70
C ARG A 16 -6.34 13.82 -11.48
N LEU A 17 -7.59 13.39 -11.28
CA LEU A 17 -7.94 12.45 -10.22
C LEU A 17 -7.22 11.11 -10.45
N LYS A 18 -7.39 10.49 -11.64
CA LYS A 18 -6.69 9.23 -11.98
C LYS A 18 -5.18 9.32 -11.80
N PHE A 19 -4.56 10.42 -12.25
CA PHE A 19 -3.12 10.61 -12.09
C PHE A 19 -2.71 10.68 -10.61
N ARG A 20 -3.47 11.40 -9.77
CA ARG A 20 -3.21 11.46 -8.32
C ARG A 20 -3.37 10.11 -7.64
N HIS A 21 -4.38 9.32 -8.04
CA HIS A 21 -4.59 7.98 -7.51
C HIS A 21 -3.46 7.02 -7.88
N GLU A 22 -3.03 7.02 -9.14
CA GLU A 22 -1.90 6.17 -9.53
C GLU A 22 -0.56 6.64 -8.98
N PHE A 23 -0.38 7.95 -8.80
CA PHE A 23 0.76 8.48 -8.08
C PHE A 23 0.75 8.02 -6.61
N ALA A 24 -0.39 8.10 -5.92
CA ALA A 24 -0.51 7.65 -4.54
C ALA A 24 -0.24 6.13 -4.41
N ARG A 25 -0.78 5.32 -5.33
CA ARG A 25 -0.53 3.87 -5.39
C ARG A 25 0.95 3.57 -5.57
N LYS A 26 1.62 4.28 -6.48
CA LYS A 26 3.06 4.13 -6.74
C LYS A 26 3.90 4.61 -5.57
N ALA A 27 3.50 5.69 -4.89
CA ALA A 27 4.15 6.18 -3.70
C ALA A 27 4.08 5.18 -2.54
N ILE A 28 2.95 4.49 -2.37
CA ILE A 28 2.78 3.45 -1.34
C ILE A 28 3.54 2.17 -1.69
N HIS A 29 3.61 1.79 -2.97
CA HIS A 29 4.53 0.73 -3.40
C HIS A 29 5.99 1.10 -3.15
N LEU A 30 6.43 2.30 -3.55
CA LEU A 30 7.78 2.80 -3.29
C LEU A 30 8.11 2.91 -1.79
N SER A 31 7.13 3.31 -0.96
CA SER A 31 7.35 3.41 0.49
C SER A 31 7.58 2.04 1.13
N SER A 32 7.04 0.97 0.55
CA SER A 32 7.31 -0.38 1.02
C SER A 32 8.78 -0.79 0.87
N LEU A 33 9.52 -0.19 -0.08
CA LEU A 33 10.96 -0.38 -0.25
C LEU A 33 11.78 0.10 0.97
N LEU A 34 11.20 0.92 1.86
CA LEU A 34 11.84 1.25 3.13
C LEU A 34 11.96 0.03 4.06
N ILE A 35 11.06 -0.94 3.97
CA ILE A 35 11.08 -2.15 4.81
C ILE A 35 12.39 -2.95 4.61
N PRO A 36 12.78 -3.37 3.39
CA PRO A 36 14.04 -4.09 3.18
C PRO A 36 15.26 -3.19 3.42
N LEU A 37 15.15 -1.88 3.19
CA LEU A 37 16.22 -0.92 3.47
C LEU A 37 16.52 -0.81 4.97
N ILE A 38 15.48 -0.71 5.81
CA ILE A 38 15.62 -0.75 7.27
C ILE A 38 16.11 -2.11 7.70
N TYR A 39 15.59 -3.20 7.12
CA TYR A 39 16.03 -4.56 7.40
C TYR A 39 17.54 -4.76 7.14
N TRP A 40 18.09 -4.07 6.13
CA TRP A 40 19.54 -4.07 5.87
C TRP A 40 20.36 -3.58 7.06
N HIS A 41 19.83 -2.67 7.88
CA HIS A 41 20.54 -2.08 9.02
C HIS A 41 20.30 -2.83 10.34
N ILE A 42 19.24 -3.64 10.44
CA ILE A 42 18.89 -4.37 11.68
C ILE A 42 19.13 -5.88 11.56
N GLY A 43 19.10 -6.58 12.70
CA GLY A 43 19.21 -8.04 12.75
C GLY A 43 17.88 -8.75 12.43
N LYS A 44 17.94 -10.00 11.92
CA LYS A 44 16.75 -10.84 11.64
C LYS A 44 15.77 -10.92 12.81
N LYS A 45 16.28 -11.16 14.02
CA LYS A 45 15.45 -11.26 15.23
C LYS A 45 14.71 -9.94 15.52
N GLN A 46 15.39 -8.81 15.44
CA GLN A 46 14.79 -7.49 15.67
C GLN A 46 13.76 -7.16 14.59
N ALA A 47 14.08 -7.45 13.33
CA ALA A 47 13.18 -7.24 12.21
C ALA A 47 11.88 -8.01 12.37
N LEU A 48 11.95 -9.30 12.69
CA LEU A 48 10.76 -10.12 12.92
C LEU A 48 9.98 -9.66 14.17
N LEU A 49 10.66 -9.20 15.22
CA LEU A 49 10.01 -8.71 16.44
C LEU A 49 9.20 -7.43 16.17
N ILE A 50 9.64 -6.60 15.22
CA ILE A 50 8.91 -5.39 14.80
C ILE A 50 7.85 -5.71 13.74
N LEU A 51 8.21 -6.48 12.70
CA LEU A 51 7.31 -6.78 11.60
C LEU A 51 6.15 -7.68 12.01
N ALA A 52 6.38 -8.71 12.85
CA ALA A 52 5.32 -9.62 13.24
C ALA A 52 4.11 -8.93 13.92
N PRO A 53 4.28 -8.06 14.95
CA PRO A 53 3.16 -7.35 15.54
C PRO A 53 2.53 -6.33 14.57
N VAL A 54 3.32 -5.71 13.69
CA VAL A 54 2.80 -4.80 12.66
C VAL A 54 1.91 -5.56 11.67
N THR A 55 2.37 -6.69 11.14
CA THR A 55 1.57 -7.56 10.25
C THR A 55 0.34 -8.10 10.96
N ALA A 56 0.47 -8.52 12.23
CA ALA A 56 -0.68 -8.97 13.02
C ALA A 56 -1.70 -7.83 13.22
N GLY A 57 -1.25 -6.61 13.48
CA GLY A 57 -2.10 -5.42 13.58
C GLY A 57 -2.84 -5.14 12.27
N PHE A 58 -2.15 -5.18 11.13
CA PHE A 58 -2.77 -5.01 9.81
C PHE A 58 -3.79 -6.10 9.51
N LEU A 59 -3.46 -7.37 9.76
CA LEU A 59 -4.40 -8.50 9.62
C LEU A 59 -5.62 -8.33 10.53
N LEU A 60 -5.42 -7.91 11.77
CA LEU A 60 -6.49 -7.72 12.74
C LEU A 60 -7.43 -6.59 12.31
N VAL A 61 -6.90 -5.45 11.84
CA VAL A 61 -7.71 -4.37 11.27
C VAL A 61 -8.46 -4.84 10.02
N ASP A 62 -7.78 -5.58 9.13
CA ASP A 62 -8.39 -6.13 7.91
C ASP A 62 -9.51 -7.15 8.20
N VAL A 63 -9.44 -7.90 9.28
CA VAL A 63 -10.52 -8.80 9.71
C VAL A 63 -11.62 -8.02 10.42
N LEU A 64 -11.26 -7.14 11.36
CA LEU A 64 -12.22 -6.40 12.18
C LEU A 64 -13.08 -5.42 11.37
N LYS A 65 -12.56 -4.83 10.28
CA LYS A 65 -13.37 -3.96 9.40
C LYS A 65 -14.59 -4.67 8.79
N ASN A 66 -14.53 -6.00 8.66
CA ASN A 66 -15.63 -6.81 8.10
C ASN A 66 -16.64 -7.25 9.18
N VAL A 67 -16.29 -7.14 10.46
CA VAL A 67 -17.11 -7.66 11.57
C VAL A 67 -17.66 -6.53 12.44
N VAL A 68 -16.93 -5.41 12.57
CA VAL A 68 -17.22 -4.34 13.52
C VAL A 68 -17.52 -3.03 12.77
N PRO A 69 -18.78 -2.57 12.76
CA PRO A 69 -19.19 -1.34 12.05
C PRO A 69 -18.36 -0.09 12.39
N PRO A 70 -18.07 0.27 13.65
CA PRO A 70 -17.29 1.48 13.94
C PRO A 70 -15.83 1.41 13.46
N ILE A 71 -15.24 0.21 13.37
CA ILE A 71 -13.90 0.03 12.80
C ILE A 71 -13.98 0.15 11.27
N SER A 72 -15.05 -0.36 10.67
CA SER A 72 -15.35 -0.18 9.26
C SER A 72 -15.48 1.31 8.92
N ASP A 73 -16.26 2.07 9.68
CA ASP A 73 -16.47 3.51 9.47
C ASP A 73 -15.17 4.32 9.64
N TRP A 74 -14.37 4.02 10.67
CA TRP A 74 -13.05 4.63 10.85
C TRP A 74 -12.08 4.29 9.72
N TYR A 75 -12.09 3.03 9.28
CA TYR A 75 -11.24 2.54 8.19
C TYR A 75 -11.64 3.20 6.86
N HIS A 76 -12.93 3.26 6.55
CA HIS A 76 -13.46 3.96 5.38
C HIS A 76 -13.15 5.46 5.47
N ALA A 77 -13.35 6.12 6.61
CA ALA A 77 -12.97 7.54 6.75
C ALA A 77 -11.47 7.82 6.52
N THR A 78 -10.59 6.88 6.90
CA THR A 78 -9.13 7.04 6.75
C THR A 78 -8.64 6.67 5.35
N PHE A 79 -9.24 5.66 4.73
CA PHE A 79 -8.78 5.08 3.48
C PHE A 79 -9.73 5.31 2.29
N ASP A 80 -10.84 6.04 2.44
CA ASP A 80 -11.85 6.25 1.38
C ASP A 80 -11.27 6.88 0.12
N THR A 81 -10.32 7.81 0.26
CA THR A 81 -9.62 8.43 -0.88
C THR A 81 -8.69 7.45 -1.61
N MET A 82 -8.31 6.35 -0.97
CA MET A 82 -7.56 5.23 -1.57
C MET A 82 -8.51 4.11 -2.06
N LEU A 83 -9.72 4.02 -1.50
CA LEU A 83 -10.79 3.07 -1.82
C LEU A 83 -11.80 3.61 -2.86
N LEU A 84 -11.71 4.87 -3.27
CA LEU A 84 -12.62 5.49 -4.25
C LEU A 84 -12.61 4.75 -5.61
N ASP A 85 -11.52 4.05 -5.95
CA ASP A 85 -11.46 3.17 -7.14
C ASP A 85 -12.04 1.75 -6.92
N PHE A 86 -12.41 1.39 -5.69
CA PHE A 86 -12.92 0.07 -5.30
C PHE A 86 -14.46 0.00 -5.26
N GLU A 87 -15.15 0.91 -5.96
CA GLU A 87 -16.60 1.08 -5.89
C GLU A 87 -17.43 -0.08 -6.48
N LEU A 88 -16.83 -1.18 -6.97
CA LEU A 88 -17.58 -2.21 -7.72
C LEU A 88 -17.55 -3.65 -7.20
N ASN A 89 -16.81 -4.01 -6.13
CA ASN A 89 -16.76 -5.42 -5.68
C ASN A 89 -16.78 -5.57 -4.16
N LYS A 90 -17.92 -5.26 -3.54
CA LYS A 90 -18.18 -5.45 -2.10
C LYS A 90 -18.30 -6.92 -1.66
N GLU A 91 -18.17 -7.89 -2.57
CA GLU A 91 -18.51 -9.30 -2.28
C GLU A 91 -17.36 -10.19 -1.82
N ARG A 92 -16.11 -9.70 -1.73
CA ARG A 92 -14.97 -10.52 -1.30
C ARG A 92 -14.14 -9.83 -0.22
N LEU A 93 -13.63 -10.65 0.71
CA LEU A 93 -12.62 -10.26 1.68
C LEU A 93 -11.37 -9.77 0.94
N HIS A 94 -11.23 -8.45 0.80
CA HIS A 94 -10.05 -7.83 0.22
C HIS A 94 -9.09 -7.44 1.34
N LEU A 95 -8.01 -8.21 1.45
CA LEU A 95 -6.86 -7.83 2.24
C LEU A 95 -6.21 -6.60 1.60
N ASN A 96 -5.84 -5.63 2.43
CA ASN A 96 -5.18 -4.42 1.97
C ASN A 96 -3.81 -4.76 1.36
N GLY A 97 -3.37 -3.98 0.37
CA GLY A 97 -2.03 -4.09 -0.20
C GLY A 97 -0.93 -4.02 0.87
N ALA A 98 -1.12 -3.17 1.90
CA ALA A 98 -0.18 -3.09 3.03
C ALA A 98 -0.07 -4.40 3.84
N THR A 99 -1.18 -5.12 4.00
CA THR A 99 -1.21 -6.41 4.70
C THR A 99 -0.45 -7.47 3.91
N TRP A 100 -0.66 -7.53 2.59
CA TRP A 100 0.10 -8.44 1.71
C TRP A 100 1.60 -8.13 1.68
N ILE A 101 1.97 -6.85 1.58
CA ILE A 101 3.37 -6.40 1.57
C ILE A 101 4.07 -6.78 2.88
N THR A 102 3.46 -6.49 4.03
CA THR A 102 4.07 -6.79 5.33
C THR A 102 4.12 -8.30 5.60
N LEU A 103 3.11 -9.05 5.17
CA LEU A 103 3.11 -10.51 5.24
C LEU A 103 4.23 -11.13 4.38
N ALA A 104 4.38 -10.67 3.14
CA ALA A 104 5.46 -11.08 2.26
C ALA A 104 6.84 -10.78 2.87
N ALA A 105 6.99 -9.63 3.52
CA ALA A 105 8.23 -9.25 4.22
C ALA A 105 8.57 -10.22 5.35
N VAL A 106 7.60 -10.55 6.20
CA VAL A 106 7.78 -11.52 7.29
C VAL A 106 8.20 -12.87 6.75
N ILE A 107 7.51 -13.38 5.71
CA ILE A 107 7.82 -14.67 5.09
C ILE A 107 9.23 -14.68 4.51
N LEU A 108 9.61 -13.64 3.75
CA LEU A 108 10.93 -13.54 3.14
C LEU A 108 12.05 -13.49 4.19
N ILE A 109 11.89 -12.67 5.23
CA ILE A 109 12.87 -12.54 6.32
C ILE A 109 12.97 -13.83 7.14
N ALA A 110 11.84 -14.52 7.34
CA ALA A 110 11.80 -15.76 8.11
C ALA A 110 12.48 -16.93 7.37
N LEU A 111 12.22 -17.09 6.07
CA LEU A 111 12.67 -18.25 5.29
C LEU A 111 14.04 -18.07 4.66
N PHE A 112 14.43 -16.86 4.27
CA PHE A 112 15.64 -16.62 3.50
C PHE A 112 16.75 -15.94 4.29
N PRO A 113 18.02 -16.10 3.85
CA PRO A 113 19.15 -15.28 4.30
C PRO A 113 18.91 -13.80 3.99
N LYS A 114 19.50 -12.91 4.80
CA LYS A 114 19.29 -11.45 4.74
C LYS A 114 19.43 -10.86 3.34
N THR A 115 20.45 -11.26 2.59
CA THR A 115 20.70 -10.79 1.23
C THR A 115 19.60 -11.17 0.25
N ILE A 116 19.15 -12.43 0.28
CA ILE A 116 18.09 -12.94 -0.59
C ILE A 116 16.75 -12.30 -0.22
N ALA A 117 16.45 -12.18 1.08
CA ALA A 117 15.22 -11.56 1.55
C ALA A 117 15.11 -10.09 1.11
N VAL A 118 16.19 -9.32 1.23
CA VAL A 118 16.23 -7.91 0.79
C VAL A 118 16.08 -7.78 -0.72
N ALA A 119 16.82 -8.59 -1.50
CA ALA A 119 16.75 -8.54 -2.96
C ALA A 119 15.38 -8.96 -3.51
N ALA A 120 14.82 -10.06 -2.97
CA ALA A 120 13.50 -10.55 -3.36
C ALA A 120 12.40 -9.54 -3.01
N PHE A 121 12.48 -8.90 -1.83
CA PHE A 121 11.53 -7.87 -1.44
C PHE A 121 11.63 -6.63 -2.34
N ALA A 122 12.85 -6.20 -2.67
CA ALA A 122 13.07 -5.06 -3.55
C ALA A 122 12.55 -5.30 -4.99
N MET A 123 12.51 -6.55 -5.45
CA MET A 123 12.00 -6.91 -6.78
C MET A 123 10.47 -6.90 -6.86
N VAL A 124 9.78 -7.28 -5.78
CA VAL A 124 8.31 -7.36 -5.75
C VAL A 124 7.63 -6.02 -5.44
N SER A 125 8.38 -5.07 -4.89
CA SER A 125 7.92 -3.72 -4.52
C SER A 125 7.92 -2.76 -5.70
#